data_AF-A0A010IP20-F1
#
_entry.id   AF-A0A010IP20-F1
#
_cell.length_a   1.000
_cell.length_b   1.000
_cell.length_c   1.000
_cell.angle_alpha   90.00
_cell.angle_beta   90.00
_cell.angle_gamma   90.00
#
_symmetry.space_group_name_H-M   'P 1'
#
loop_
_entity.id
_entity.type
_entity.pdbx_description
1 polymer ?
#
loop_
_entity_poly.entity_id
_entity_poly.type
_entity_poly.pdbx_seq_one_letter_code
_entity_poly.pdbx_strand_id
1 'polypeptide(L)'
;MRNILVTIFTLFLATSIYAAQESRNLLEQTQCEKAVELHGFLSRAQLDCNYHYYSEELKDAAAKCTKHDLGEKYGREVMKFGMKEFEERKKADTQGHFCHKVLKEFPKYIKQ
;
A
#
# COMPACT_ATOMS: atom_id res chain seq x y z
N MET A 1 -17.07 -56.68 3.58
CA MET A 1 -17.88 -55.61 2.95
C MET A 1 -17.70 -54.33 3.75
N ARG A 2 -17.79 -53.16 3.10
CA ARG A 2 -17.62 -51.77 3.58
C ARG A 2 -16.20 -51.18 3.57
N ASN A 3 -15.87 -50.62 2.40
CA ASN A 3 -15.47 -49.23 2.18
C ASN A 3 -14.75 -48.52 3.32
N ILE A 4 -13.45 -48.27 3.16
CA ILE A 4 -12.83 -46.94 3.37
C ILE A 4 -11.66 -46.78 2.37
N LEU A 5 -11.97 -46.88 1.08
CA LEU A 5 -11.24 -46.10 0.07
C LEU A 5 -11.86 -44.70 0.12
N VAL A 6 -11.07 -43.65 -0.11
CA VAL A 6 -11.44 -42.22 -0.06
C VAL A 6 -11.33 -41.63 1.34
N THR A 7 -10.10 -41.26 1.76
CA THR A 7 -9.87 -40.14 2.72
C THR A 7 -8.39 -39.76 2.88
N ILE A 8 -7.54 -39.85 1.84
CA ILE A 8 -6.15 -39.35 1.94
C ILE A 8 -5.76 -38.55 0.68
N PHE A 9 -6.71 -37.82 0.09
CA PHE A 9 -6.43 -36.99 -1.09
C PHE A 9 -6.97 -35.55 -0.95
N THR A 10 -7.02 -35.01 0.27
CA THR A 10 -7.53 -33.65 0.52
C THR A 10 -6.74 -32.91 1.62
N LEU A 11 -5.43 -33.14 1.72
CA LEU A 11 -4.59 -32.38 2.66
C LEU A 11 -3.33 -31.76 2.04
N PHE A 12 -3.17 -31.81 0.71
CA PHE A 12 -1.94 -31.35 0.04
C PHE A 12 -2.08 -30.09 -0.83
N LEU A 13 -3.16 -29.31 -0.68
CA LEU A 13 -3.38 -28.10 -1.53
C LEU A 13 -3.70 -26.81 -0.75
N ALA A 14 -3.63 -26.79 0.58
CA ALA A 14 -4.08 -25.63 1.36
C ALA A 14 -2.97 -24.78 2.00
N THR A 15 -1.67 -25.11 1.84
CA THR A 15 -0.58 -24.35 2.49
C THR A 15 0.27 -23.50 1.55
N SER A 16 0.09 -23.59 0.23
CA SER A 16 0.94 -22.89 -0.75
C SER A 16 0.47 -21.48 -1.12
N ILE A 17 -0.71 -21.03 -0.68
CA ILE A 17 -1.25 -19.70 -1.05
C ILE A 17 -0.86 -18.61 -0.03
N TYR A 18 -0.56 -18.98 1.22
CA TYR A 18 -0.20 -18.01 2.27
C TYR A 18 1.25 -17.48 2.22
N ALA A 19 2.09 -18.02 1.34
CA ALA A 19 3.44 -17.51 1.12
C ALA A 19 3.53 -16.42 0.03
N ALA A 20 2.45 -16.19 -0.73
CA ALA A 20 2.47 -15.23 -1.84
C ALA A 20 2.13 -13.79 -1.42
N GLN A 21 1.53 -13.59 -0.24
CA GLN A 21 1.04 -12.27 0.18
C GLN A 21 2.02 -11.49 1.08
N GLU A 22 3.07 -12.14 1.60
CA GLU A 22 4.00 -11.54 2.58
C GLU A 22 5.40 -11.24 2.02
N SER A 23 5.65 -11.47 0.72
CA SER A 23 6.99 -11.33 0.12
C SER A 23 7.32 -9.96 -0.48
N ARG A 24 6.38 -9.00 -0.51
CA ARG A 24 6.66 -7.65 -1.03
C ARG A 24 7.14 -6.63 0.01
N ASN A 25 7.01 -6.92 1.29
CA ASN A 25 7.51 -6.04 2.37
C ASN A 25 9.02 -6.21 2.66
N LEU A 26 9.71 -7.09 1.93
CA LEU A 26 11.10 -7.47 2.21
C LEU A 26 12.05 -7.34 1.01
N LEU A 27 11.60 -6.74 -0.10
CA LEU A 27 12.54 -6.11 -1.02
C LEU A 27 12.88 -4.77 -0.38
N GLU A 28 14.13 -4.53 0.02
CA GLU A 28 14.53 -3.28 0.68
C GLU A 28 14.17 -2.09 -0.21
N GLN A 29 12.98 -1.51 0.01
CA GLN A 29 12.57 -0.32 -0.69
C GLN A 29 13.56 0.79 -0.33
N THR A 30 14.07 1.42 -1.38
CA THR A 30 14.90 2.61 -1.25
C THR A 30 14.11 3.70 -0.53
N GLN A 31 14.83 4.64 0.10
CA GLN A 31 14.17 5.80 0.72
C GLN A 31 13.35 6.60 -0.30
N CYS A 32 13.76 6.59 -1.57
CA CYS A 32 13.04 7.24 -2.64
C CYS A 32 11.75 6.52 -3.04
N GLU A 33 11.75 5.19 -3.10
CA GLU A 33 10.52 4.43 -3.34
C GLU A 33 9.51 4.69 -2.23
N LYS A 34 9.94 4.65 -0.96
CA LYS A 34 9.07 4.95 0.19
C LYS A 34 8.48 6.37 0.13
N ALA A 35 9.29 7.36 -0.22
CA ALA A 35 8.83 8.74 -0.34
C ALA A 35 7.78 8.90 -1.46
N VAL A 36 8.04 8.32 -2.63
CA VAL A 36 7.13 8.41 -3.79
C VAL A 36 5.84 7.61 -3.56
N GLU A 37 5.95 6.44 -2.94
CA GLU A 37 4.80 5.61 -2.56
C GLU A 37 3.91 6.33 -1.54
N LEU A 38 4.50 6.83 -0.45
CA LEU A 38 3.77 7.57 0.58
C LEU A 38 3.12 8.84 0.01
N HIS A 39 3.81 9.53 -0.88
CA HIS A 39 3.26 10.67 -1.60
C HIS A 39 2.02 10.29 -2.45
N GLY A 40 2.06 9.13 -3.13
CA GLY A 40 0.90 8.61 -3.86
C GLY A 40 -0.26 8.25 -2.94
N PHE A 41 0.02 7.56 -1.84
CA PHE A 41 -0.98 7.20 -0.82
C PHE A 41 -1.69 8.44 -0.27
N LEU A 42 -0.93 9.43 0.20
CA LEU A 42 -1.48 10.64 0.82
C LEU A 42 -2.15 11.57 -0.19
N SER A 43 -1.70 11.59 -1.45
CA SER A 43 -2.40 12.30 -2.53
C SER A 43 -3.80 11.73 -2.76
N ARG A 44 -3.92 10.40 -2.77
CA ARG A 44 -5.22 9.76 -2.91
C ARG A 44 -6.09 9.99 -1.67
N ALA A 45 -5.49 9.92 -0.49
CA ALA A 45 -6.17 10.22 0.76
C ALA A 45 -6.69 11.66 0.81
N GLN A 46 -5.94 12.63 0.31
CA GLN A 46 -6.37 14.03 0.25
C GLN A 46 -7.67 14.19 -0.55
N LEU A 47 -7.74 13.53 -1.71
CA LEU A 47 -8.92 13.59 -2.59
C LEU A 47 -10.14 12.91 -1.97
N ASP A 48 -9.96 11.74 -1.36
CA ASP A 48 -11.07 10.92 -0.86
C ASP A 48 -11.53 11.31 0.55
N CYS A 49 -10.61 11.81 1.39
CA CYS A 49 -10.89 12.18 2.78
C CYS A 49 -11.02 13.69 2.99
N ASN A 50 -10.84 14.50 1.94
CA ASN A 50 -10.97 15.96 1.95
C ASN A 50 -10.07 16.66 2.97
N TYR A 51 -8.82 16.21 3.12
CA TYR A 51 -7.83 16.96 3.88
C TYR A 51 -7.40 18.19 3.11
N HIS A 52 -7.20 19.32 3.80
CA HIS A 52 -6.88 20.57 3.12
C HIS A 52 -5.49 20.53 2.47
N TYR A 53 -4.47 20.02 3.17
CA TYR A 53 -3.11 19.92 2.63
C TYR A 53 -2.34 18.77 3.30
N TYR A 54 -1.43 18.13 2.55
CA TYR A 54 -0.37 17.30 3.15
C TYR A 54 1.02 17.83 2.77
N SER A 55 2.04 17.41 3.51
CA SER A 55 3.39 17.98 3.61
C SER A 55 4.02 18.30 2.26
N GLU A 56 4.36 19.58 2.06
CA GLU A 56 5.14 20.05 0.91
C GLU A 56 6.53 19.41 0.87
N GLU A 57 7.16 19.19 2.03
CA GLU A 57 8.47 18.51 2.12
C GLU A 57 8.42 17.10 1.52
N LEU A 58 7.32 16.38 1.75
CA LEU A 58 7.12 15.05 1.15
C LEU A 58 6.91 15.13 -0.36
N LYS A 59 6.16 16.13 -0.84
CA LYS A 59 5.94 16.36 -2.28
C LYS A 59 7.26 16.67 -2.98
N ASP A 60 8.07 17.54 -2.41
CA ASP A 60 9.38 17.92 -2.93
C ASP A 60 10.35 16.72 -2.93
N ALA A 61 10.37 15.93 -1.85
CA ALA A 61 11.17 14.72 -1.77
C ALA A 61 10.76 13.70 -2.85
N ALA A 62 9.47 13.45 -3.02
CA ALA A 62 8.96 12.54 -4.03
C ALA A 62 9.24 13.03 -5.46
N ALA A 63 9.11 14.34 -5.72
CA ALA A 63 9.44 14.95 -7.00
C ALA A 63 10.94 14.81 -7.32
N LYS A 64 11.81 15.08 -6.34
CA LYS A 64 13.26 14.89 -6.47
C LYS A 64 13.60 13.44 -6.78
N CYS A 65 13.05 12.49 -6.01
CA CYS A 65 13.27 11.06 -6.19
C CYS A 65 12.81 10.56 -7.56
N THR A 66 11.64 11.03 -8.04
CA THR A 66 11.12 10.66 -9.36
C THR A 66 12.03 11.17 -10.47
N LYS A 67 12.53 12.41 -10.35
CA LYS A 67 13.33 13.05 -11.39
C LYS A 67 14.78 12.58 -11.44
N HIS A 68 15.39 12.33 -10.28
CA HIS A 68 16.84 12.16 -10.16
C HIS A 68 17.30 10.75 -9.81
N ASP A 69 16.47 9.97 -9.10
CA ASP A 69 16.90 8.67 -8.57
C ASP A 69 16.19 7.50 -9.26
N LEU A 70 14.85 7.51 -9.26
CA LEU A 70 14.03 6.42 -9.80
C LEU A 70 13.80 6.54 -11.31
N GLY A 71 13.77 7.77 -11.81
CA GLY A 71 13.35 8.08 -13.17
C GLY A 71 11.83 8.11 -13.34
N GLU A 72 11.39 8.94 -14.29
CA GLU A 72 9.98 9.28 -14.56
C GLU A 72 9.05 8.06 -14.72
N LYS A 73 9.50 7.03 -15.45
CA LYS A 73 8.67 5.84 -15.71
C LYS A 73 8.46 5.04 -14.44
N TYR A 74 9.54 4.74 -13.71
CA TYR A 74 9.46 3.89 -12.52
C TYR A 74 8.82 4.63 -11.35
N GLY A 75 9.19 5.91 -11.13
CA GLY A 75 8.57 6.74 -10.10
C GLY A 75 7.05 6.86 -10.26
N ARG A 76 6.53 6.94 -11.50
CA ARG A 76 5.08 6.88 -11.74
C ARG A 76 4.43 5.56 -11.32
N GLU A 77 5.10 4.43 -11.52
CA GLU A 77 4.56 3.13 -11.10
C GLU A 77 4.57 2.99 -9.57
N VAL A 78 5.61 3.47 -8.90
CA VAL A 78 5.67 3.52 -7.43
C VAL A 78 4.59 4.43 -6.86
N MET A 79 4.37 5.60 -7.46
CA MET A 79 3.27 6.50 -7.07
C MET A 79 1.90 5.81 -7.18
N LYS A 80 1.63 5.19 -8.33
CA LYS A 80 0.37 4.45 -8.57
C LYS A 80 0.19 3.33 -7.56
N PHE A 81 1.29 2.67 -7.17
CA PHE A 81 1.25 1.63 -6.15
C PHE A 81 0.74 2.19 -4.82
N GLY A 82 1.31 3.30 -4.32
CA GLY A 82 0.82 3.95 -3.09
C GLY A 82 -0.64 4.41 -3.18
N MET A 83 -1.06 4.97 -4.32
CA MET A 83 -2.47 5.32 -4.55
C MET A 83 -3.39 4.09 -4.47
N LYS A 84 -2.95 2.96 -5.04
CA LYS A 84 -3.71 1.71 -5.03
C LYS A 84 -3.78 1.11 -3.64
N GLU A 85 -2.70 1.18 -2.86
CA GLU A 85 -2.69 0.73 -1.47
C GLU A 85 -3.74 1.47 -0.64
N PHE A 86 -3.87 2.79 -0.80
CA PHE A 86 -4.94 3.56 -0.16
C PHE A 86 -6.33 3.01 -0.52
N GLU A 87 -6.60 2.77 -1.80
CA GLU A 87 -7.88 2.22 -2.26
C GLU A 87 -8.18 0.84 -1.69
N GLU A 88 -7.17 -0.04 -1.65
CA GLU A 88 -7.32 -1.39 -1.12
C GLU A 88 -7.57 -1.37 0.40
N ARG A 89 -6.85 -0.53 1.14
CA ARG A 89 -7.03 -0.36 2.58
C ARG A 89 -8.37 0.29 2.92
N LYS A 90 -8.81 1.25 2.11
CA LYS A 90 -10.15 1.85 2.24
C LYS A 90 -11.25 0.82 2.01
N LYS A 91 -11.13 -0.02 0.97
CA LYS A 91 -12.11 -1.08 0.69
C LYS A 91 -12.16 -2.13 1.81
N ALA A 92 -11.03 -2.41 2.45
CA ALA A 92 -10.95 -3.32 3.57
C ALA A 92 -11.53 -2.74 4.88
N ASP A 93 -11.69 -1.41 4.97
CA ASP A 93 -12.27 -0.75 6.14
C ASP A 93 -13.79 -0.81 6.14
N THR A 94 -14.34 -1.86 6.75
CA THR A 94 -15.79 -2.07 6.87
C THR A 94 -16.49 -1.10 7.82
N GLN A 95 -15.74 -0.38 8.65
CA GLN A 95 -16.27 0.52 9.68
C GLN A 95 -16.39 1.98 9.20
N GLY A 96 -15.88 2.33 8.01
CA GLY A 96 -15.96 3.69 7.47
C GLY A 96 -15.16 4.74 8.25
N HIS A 97 -14.16 4.31 9.01
CA HIS A 97 -13.29 5.17 9.82
C HIS A 97 -11.89 5.34 9.23
N PHE A 98 -11.65 4.84 8.01
CA PHE A 98 -10.34 4.82 7.40
C PHE A 98 -9.67 6.20 7.34
N CYS A 99 -10.42 7.24 6.96
CA CYS A 99 -9.89 8.60 6.95
C CYS A 99 -9.43 9.07 8.35
N HIS A 100 -10.14 8.71 9.41
CA HIS A 100 -9.66 9.04 10.77
C HIS A 100 -8.39 8.27 11.13
N LYS A 101 -8.26 7.02 10.67
CA LYS A 101 -7.06 6.20 10.87
C LYS A 101 -5.86 6.81 10.14
N VAL A 102 -6.03 7.21 8.88
CA VAL A 102 -4.98 7.84 8.07
C VAL A 102 -4.46 9.12 8.72
N LEU A 103 -5.34 9.97 9.28
CA LEU A 103 -4.93 11.15 10.05
C LEU A 103 -4.02 10.81 11.24
N LYS A 104 -4.31 9.72 11.93
CA LYS A 104 -3.55 9.27 13.10
C LYS A 104 -2.23 8.59 12.75
N GLU A 105 -2.18 7.90 11.61
CA GLU A 105 -0.99 7.20 11.12
C GLU A 105 0.04 8.17 10.54
N PHE A 106 -0.42 9.27 9.92
CA PHE A 106 0.45 10.25 9.24
C PHE A 106 0.32 11.67 9.79
N PRO A 107 0.42 11.89 11.12
CA PRO A 107 0.15 13.19 11.74
C PRO A 107 1.17 14.27 11.37
N LYS A 108 2.38 13.86 10.96
CA LYS A 108 3.44 14.78 10.50
C LYS A 108 3.20 15.27 9.08
N TYR A 109 2.45 14.51 8.30
CA TYR A 109 2.29 14.78 6.87
C TYR A 109 0.95 15.42 6.58
N ILE A 110 -0.11 15.19 7.36
CA ILE A 110 -1.43 15.76 7.06
C ILE A 110 -1.67 17.01 7.89
N LYS A 111 -2.05 18.11 7.24
CA LYS A 111 -2.48 19.36 7.87
C LYS A 111 -4.02 19.43 7.87
N GLN A 112 -4.58 19.80 9.02
CA GLN A 112 -6.02 20.02 9.23
C GLN A 112 -6.38 21.48 8.98
#